data_AF-A0A9J7KW24-F1
#
_entry.id   AF-A0A9J7KW24-F1
#
_cell.length_a   1.000
_cell.length_b   1.000
_cell.length_c   1.000
_cell.angle_alpha   90.00
_cell.angle_beta   90.00
_cell.angle_gamma   90.00
#
_symmetry.space_group_name_H-M   'P 1'
#
loop_
_entity.id
_entity.type
_entity.pdbx_description
1 polymer ?
#
loop_
_entity_poly.entity_id
_entity_poly.type
_entity_poly.pdbx_seq_one_letter_code
_entity_poly.pdbx_strand_id
1 'polypeptide(L)'
;MNTGMVLSSWANHSLEKVTEATPRGIHWFYMLFYKDRGHMKRLLDRAERAGYSAIFLTTDQPYYPFSIDRRPRPFQVPISFPNVFDVEPDHAAGSAEYLECLRTVLKESATWEDVDWVRENTRLPVVLKGILSADDAKMAVERGVNGIYVSNHGGRELDGVPATIDVLSNIVRAVDGKAEVYLDGGVRTGTDVLKALALGARCVFIGRPALWGLACNGAEGVQQVLHILTHELNMAMARTGCSKISDIQPSLVVHQSYYGIPCSCQSRAGV
;
A
#
# COMPACT_ATOMS: atom_id res chain seq x y z
N MET A 1 2.40 -10.92 16.72
CA MET A 1 2.63 -9.46 16.73
C MET A 1 1.31 -8.77 16.48
N ASN A 2 1.08 -7.61 17.11
CA ASN A 2 -0.14 -6.82 16.92
C ASN A 2 0.05 -5.82 15.76
N THR A 3 0.02 -6.32 14.51
CA THR A 3 0.14 -5.50 13.29
C THR A 3 -0.91 -5.93 12.27
N GLY A 4 -1.18 -5.08 11.28
CA GLY A 4 -2.19 -5.33 10.25
C GLY A 4 -1.67 -6.08 9.03
N MET A 5 -2.58 -6.79 8.36
CA MET A 5 -2.35 -7.46 7.09
C MET A 5 -3.25 -6.85 6.01
N VAL A 6 -2.65 -6.38 4.93
CA VAL A 6 -3.38 -6.01 3.71
C VAL A 6 -3.47 -7.24 2.82
N LEU A 7 -4.65 -7.83 2.65
CA LEU A 7 -4.87 -8.95 1.75
C LEU A 7 -5.21 -8.45 0.35
N SER A 8 -4.45 -8.87 -0.66
CA SER A 8 -4.77 -8.60 -2.06
C SER A 8 -6.00 -9.37 -2.54
N SER A 9 -6.85 -8.73 -3.34
CA SER A 9 -7.85 -9.41 -4.18
C SER A 9 -7.22 -10.47 -5.10
N TRP A 10 -5.94 -10.36 -5.42
CA TRP A 10 -5.16 -11.37 -6.15
C TRP A 10 -4.42 -12.35 -5.22
N ALA A 11 -4.89 -12.53 -3.99
CA ALA A 11 -4.39 -13.60 -3.13
C ALA A 11 -4.88 -14.97 -3.64
N ASN A 12 -4.05 -16.00 -3.42
CA ASN A 12 -4.41 -17.39 -3.70
C ASN A 12 -5.25 -18.04 -2.58
N HIS A 13 -5.82 -17.23 -1.70
CA HIS A 13 -6.69 -17.61 -0.61
C HIS A 13 -7.88 -16.66 -0.59
N SER A 14 -9.07 -17.17 -0.28
CA SER A 14 -10.24 -16.30 -0.14
C SER A 14 -10.06 -15.37 1.06
N LEU A 15 -10.68 -14.19 0.98
CA LEU A 15 -10.63 -13.22 2.06
C LEU A 15 -11.21 -13.77 3.37
N GLU A 16 -12.20 -14.65 3.29
CA GLU A 16 -12.81 -15.34 4.43
C GLU A 16 -11.83 -16.35 5.06
N LYS A 17 -11.14 -17.15 4.26
CA LYS A 17 -10.19 -18.16 4.77
C LYS A 17 -9.04 -17.51 5.54
N VAL A 18 -8.62 -16.31 5.14
CA VAL A 18 -7.56 -15.54 5.82
C VAL A 18 -8.03 -15.05 7.19
N THR A 19 -9.25 -14.50 7.29
CA THR A 19 -9.78 -14.03 8.57
C THR A 19 -10.11 -15.20 9.50
N GLU A 20 -10.62 -16.31 8.99
CA GLU A 20 -10.83 -17.56 9.74
C GLU A 20 -9.52 -18.12 10.33
N ALA A 21 -8.43 -18.10 9.56
CA ALA A 21 -7.11 -18.55 10.04
C ALA A 21 -6.50 -17.62 11.10
N THR A 22 -6.96 -16.36 11.15
CA THR A 22 -6.39 -15.33 12.03
C THR A 22 -7.47 -14.45 12.66
N PRO A 23 -8.42 -15.00 13.44
CA PRO A 23 -9.65 -14.29 13.84
C PRO A 23 -9.44 -13.07 14.76
N ARG A 24 -8.23 -12.90 15.31
CA ARG A 24 -7.82 -11.74 16.12
C ARG A 24 -6.88 -10.78 15.36
N GLY A 25 -6.64 -11.03 14.08
CA GLY A 25 -5.81 -10.19 13.23
C GLY A 25 -6.51 -8.89 12.86
N ILE A 26 -5.73 -7.87 12.51
CA ILE A 26 -6.25 -6.66 11.88
C ILE A 26 -6.10 -6.86 10.37
N HIS A 27 -7.22 -6.92 9.65
CA HIS A 27 -7.21 -7.13 8.20
C HIS A 27 -7.76 -5.93 7.46
N TRP A 28 -7.07 -5.60 6.37
CA TRP A 28 -7.48 -4.62 5.38
C TRP A 28 -7.51 -5.29 4.01
N PHE A 29 -8.46 -4.90 3.17
CA PHE A 29 -8.68 -5.56 1.89
C PHE A 29 -8.21 -4.69 0.74
N TYR A 30 -7.19 -5.15 0.01
CA TYR A 30 -6.67 -4.50 -1.18
C TYR A 30 -7.49 -4.91 -2.40
N MET A 31 -8.01 -3.94 -3.13
CA MET A 31 -8.95 -4.16 -4.23
C MET A 31 -8.54 -3.38 -5.49
N LEU A 32 -8.69 -4.02 -6.65
CA LEU A 32 -8.65 -3.39 -7.97
C LEU A 32 -10.05 -3.02 -8.46
N PHE A 33 -10.13 -2.26 -9.54
CA PHE A 33 -11.40 -2.01 -10.21
C PHE A 33 -11.77 -3.16 -11.15
N TYR A 34 -13.04 -3.55 -11.12
CA TYR A 34 -13.61 -4.57 -12.00
C TYR A 34 -14.69 -3.94 -12.88
N LYS A 35 -14.89 -4.48 -14.09
CA LYS A 35 -15.88 -3.97 -15.05
C LYS A 35 -17.31 -4.12 -14.53
N ASP A 36 -17.61 -5.25 -13.89
CA ASP A 36 -18.91 -5.51 -13.28
C ASP A 36 -19.01 -4.88 -11.89
N ARG A 37 -19.86 -3.86 -11.75
CA ARG A 37 -20.20 -3.24 -10.46
C ARG A 37 -20.88 -4.22 -9.50
N GLY A 38 -21.64 -5.18 -10.01
CA GLY A 38 -22.23 -6.25 -9.21
C GLY A 38 -21.15 -7.09 -8.53
N HIS A 39 -20.12 -7.50 -9.28
CA HIS A 39 -18.95 -8.20 -8.73
C HIS A 39 -18.22 -7.35 -7.69
N MET A 40 -17.92 -6.09 -7.99
CA MET A 40 -17.30 -5.18 -7.00
C MET A 40 -18.14 -5.07 -5.73
N LYS A 41 -19.46 -4.92 -5.84
CA LYS A 41 -20.36 -4.81 -4.69
C LYS A 41 -20.33 -6.08 -3.84
N ARG A 42 -20.39 -7.26 -4.49
CA ARG A 42 -20.26 -8.56 -3.80
C ARG A 42 -18.94 -8.66 -3.06
N LEU A 43 -17.85 -8.20 -3.66
CA LEU A 43 -16.52 -8.25 -3.05
C LEU A 43 -16.40 -7.32 -1.83
N LEU A 44 -16.94 -6.11 -1.92
CA LEU A 44 -17.05 -5.19 -0.77
C LEU A 44 -17.89 -5.80 0.37
N ASP A 45 -19.05 -6.37 0.03
CA ASP A 45 -19.92 -7.02 1.01
C ASP A 45 -19.28 -8.25 1.67
N ARG A 46 -18.47 -9.00 0.92
CA ARG A 46 -17.67 -10.11 1.44
C ARG A 46 -16.62 -9.59 2.43
N ALA A 47 -15.88 -8.54 2.07
CA ALA A 47 -14.88 -7.93 2.96
C ALA A 47 -15.52 -7.43 4.28
N GLU A 48 -16.65 -6.74 4.20
CA GLU A 48 -17.41 -6.30 5.39
C GLU A 48 -17.83 -7.46 6.27
N ARG A 49 -18.48 -8.49 5.70
CA ARG A 49 -18.95 -9.66 6.47
C ARG A 49 -17.81 -10.47 7.08
N ALA A 50 -16.68 -10.56 6.41
CA ALA A 50 -15.51 -11.29 6.89
C ALA A 50 -14.73 -10.56 7.98
N GLY A 51 -15.09 -9.31 8.31
CA GLY A 51 -14.48 -8.54 9.39
C GLY A 51 -13.28 -7.69 8.97
N TYR A 52 -13.09 -7.43 7.67
CA TYR A 52 -12.08 -6.47 7.22
C TYR A 52 -12.46 -5.06 7.69
N SER A 53 -11.46 -4.27 8.04
CA SER A 53 -11.65 -2.96 8.71
C SER A 53 -11.43 -1.75 7.80
N ALA A 54 -10.94 -1.94 6.57
CA ALA A 54 -10.78 -0.90 5.55
C ALA A 54 -10.59 -1.51 4.15
N ILE A 55 -10.90 -0.71 3.12
CA ILE A 55 -10.64 -1.02 1.71
C ILE A 55 -9.45 -0.20 1.22
N PHE A 56 -8.43 -0.87 0.71
CA PHE A 56 -7.24 -0.30 0.12
C PHE A 56 -7.41 -0.35 -1.41
N LEU A 57 -7.92 0.72 -1.98
CA LEU A 57 -8.26 0.82 -3.39
C LEU A 57 -7.04 1.28 -4.20
N THR A 58 -6.59 0.46 -5.14
CA THR A 58 -5.36 0.76 -5.90
C THR A 58 -5.65 1.43 -7.23
N THR A 59 -4.99 2.55 -7.48
CA THR A 59 -5.17 3.39 -8.68
C THR A 59 -3.94 3.48 -9.58
N ASP A 60 -2.79 2.93 -9.17
CA ASP A 60 -1.52 2.99 -9.90
C ASP A 60 -1.35 1.90 -10.98
N GLN A 61 -2.40 1.10 -11.24
CA GLN A 61 -2.40 0.00 -12.20
C GLN A 61 -3.50 0.17 -13.28
N PRO A 62 -3.45 1.22 -14.11
CA PRO A 62 -4.53 1.55 -15.04
C PRO A 62 -4.65 0.63 -16.26
N TYR A 63 -3.64 -0.19 -16.55
CA TYR A 63 -3.59 -1.06 -17.72
C TYR A 63 -3.14 -2.47 -17.36
N TYR A 64 -3.77 -3.47 -17.98
CA TYR A 64 -3.36 -4.86 -17.88
C TYR A 64 -2.67 -5.32 -19.18
N PRO A 65 -1.53 -6.04 -19.13
CA PRO A 65 -0.86 -6.60 -17.95
C PRO A 65 -0.03 -5.57 -17.16
N PHE A 66 -0.01 -5.71 -15.83
CA PHE A 66 0.69 -4.82 -14.88
C PHE A 66 2.23 -4.94 -14.89
N SER A 67 2.83 -5.48 -15.96
CA SER A 67 4.28 -5.61 -16.07
C SER A 67 4.69 -5.58 -17.53
N ILE A 68 5.58 -4.66 -17.86
CA ILE A 68 6.10 -4.44 -19.21
C ILE A 68 7.04 -5.58 -19.64
N ASP A 69 7.70 -6.24 -18.68
CA ASP A 69 8.96 -6.93 -18.94
C ASP A 69 8.91 -8.46 -18.75
N ARG A 70 7.71 -9.05 -18.63
CA ARG A 70 7.58 -10.49 -18.45
C ARG A 70 6.46 -11.05 -19.32
N ARG A 71 6.82 -11.89 -20.29
CA ARG A 71 5.88 -12.88 -20.80
C ARG A 71 5.47 -13.76 -19.62
N PRO A 72 4.19 -13.81 -19.23
CA PRO A 72 3.75 -14.70 -18.18
C PRO A 72 4.12 -16.12 -18.59
N ARG A 73 4.84 -16.82 -17.70
CA ARG A 73 4.97 -18.27 -17.77
C ARG A 73 3.85 -18.84 -16.91
N PRO A 74 3.11 -19.85 -17.38
CA PRO A 74 2.12 -20.51 -16.55
C PRO A 74 2.80 -21.00 -15.27
N PHE A 75 2.10 -20.86 -14.15
CA PHE A 75 2.62 -21.37 -12.88
C PHE A 75 2.79 -22.89 -12.99
N GLN A 76 3.89 -23.41 -12.45
CA GLN A 76 4.16 -24.85 -12.45
C GLN A 76 3.26 -25.63 -11.48
N VAL A 77 2.49 -24.92 -10.65
CA VAL A 77 1.53 -25.47 -9.71
C VAL A 77 0.15 -24.85 -9.97
N PRO A 78 -0.95 -25.61 -9.81
CA PRO A 78 -2.29 -25.05 -9.87
C PRO A 78 -2.45 -23.96 -8.81
N ILE A 79 -2.78 -22.75 -9.25
CA ILE A 79 -3.09 -21.59 -8.40
C ILE A 79 -4.46 -21.08 -8.85
N SER A 80 -5.30 -20.72 -7.90
CA SER A 80 -6.56 -19.99 -8.13
C SER A 80 -6.50 -18.62 -7.46
N PHE A 81 -7.37 -17.71 -7.89
CA PHE A 81 -7.48 -16.36 -7.36
C PHE A 81 -8.94 -16.08 -6.95
N PRO A 82 -9.42 -16.67 -5.84
CA PRO A 82 -10.84 -16.76 -5.47
C PRO A 82 -11.53 -15.43 -5.11
N ASN A 83 -10.80 -14.31 -5.17
CA ASN A 83 -11.37 -12.97 -4.96
C ASN A 83 -11.35 -12.12 -6.24
N VAL A 84 -10.79 -12.62 -7.34
CA VAL A 84 -10.76 -11.94 -8.66
C VAL A 84 -11.99 -12.29 -9.48
N PHE A 85 -12.52 -13.50 -9.32
CA PHE A 85 -13.68 -14.00 -10.05
C PHE A 85 -14.77 -14.43 -9.07
N ASP A 86 -16.03 -14.31 -9.47
CA ASP A 86 -17.12 -15.00 -8.75
C ASP A 86 -17.07 -16.51 -8.98
N VAL A 87 -16.59 -16.92 -10.16
CA VAL A 87 -16.36 -18.32 -10.55
C VAL A 87 -14.98 -18.40 -11.19
N GLU A 88 -14.07 -19.15 -10.58
CA GLU A 88 -12.71 -19.31 -11.10
C GLU A 88 -12.73 -19.94 -12.51
N PRO A 89 -12.00 -19.38 -13.49
CA PRO A 89 -11.88 -19.98 -14.82
C PRO A 89 -11.25 -21.37 -14.75
N ASP A 90 -11.73 -22.30 -15.59
CA ASP A 90 -11.14 -23.64 -15.77
C ASP A 90 -9.90 -23.59 -16.69
N HIS A 91 -8.96 -22.70 -16.36
CA HIS A 91 -7.73 -22.47 -17.10
C HIS A 91 -6.57 -22.32 -16.13
N ALA A 92 -5.39 -22.84 -16.50
CA ALA A 92 -4.21 -22.73 -15.66
C ALA A 92 -3.79 -21.26 -15.52
N ALA A 93 -3.54 -20.80 -14.30
CA ALA A 93 -3.17 -19.42 -14.06
C ALA A 93 -1.87 -19.06 -14.83
N GLY A 94 -1.92 -17.96 -15.58
CA GLY A 94 -0.84 -17.51 -16.47
C GLY A 94 -0.86 -18.11 -17.89
N SER A 95 -1.80 -19.00 -18.21
CA SER A 95 -2.10 -19.40 -19.60
C SER A 95 -2.74 -18.27 -20.40
N ALA A 96 -2.68 -18.32 -21.74
CA ALA A 96 -3.25 -17.27 -22.59
C ALA A 96 -4.77 -17.09 -22.36
N GLU A 97 -5.47 -18.21 -22.18
CA GLU A 97 -6.90 -18.28 -21.90
C GLU A 97 -7.24 -17.64 -20.55
N TYR A 98 -6.45 -17.92 -19.51
CA TYR A 98 -6.62 -17.30 -18.20
C TYR A 98 -6.38 -15.78 -18.24
N LEU A 99 -5.36 -15.33 -18.97
CA LEU A 99 -5.08 -13.90 -19.15
C LEU A 99 -6.22 -13.20 -19.90
N GLU A 100 -6.88 -13.89 -20.82
CA GLU A 100 -8.07 -13.37 -21.50
C GLU A 100 -9.25 -13.26 -20.54
N CYS A 101 -9.50 -14.26 -19.69
CA CYS A 101 -10.48 -14.15 -18.61
C CYS A 101 -10.20 -12.95 -17.69
N LEU A 102 -8.94 -12.67 -17.36
CA LEU A 102 -8.58 -11.48 -16.58
C LEU A 102 -8.94 -10.18 -17.30
N ARG A 103 -8.70 -10.08 -18.61
CA ARG A 103 -9.09 -8.91 -19.41
C ARG A 103 -10.59 -8.68 -19.42
N THR A 104 -11.41 -9.73 -19.36
CA THR A 104 -12.87 -9.58 -19.36
C THR A 104 -13.42 -9.08 -18.03
N VAL A 105 -12.72 -9.28 -16.91
CA VAL A 105 -13.19 -8.86 -15.58
C VAL A 105 -12.56 -7.57 -15.07
N LEU A 106 -11.28 -7.31 -15.36
CA LEU A 106 -10.57 -6.13 -14.85
C LEU A 106 -11.00 -4.87 -15.59
N LYS A 107 -11.24 -3.80 -14.83
CA LYS A 107 -11.46 -2.48 -15.41
C LYS A 107 -10.11 -1.79 -15.61
N GLU A 108 -9.84 -1.43 -16.86
CA GLU A 108 -8.74 -0.53 -17.20
C GLU A 108 -9.22 0.92 -17.10
N SER A 109 -8.30 1.84 -16.81
CA SER A 109 -8.56 3.28 -16.75
C SER A 109 -9.70 3.65 -15.77
N ALA A 110 -9.48 3.40 -14.49
CA ALA A 110 -10.39 3.86 -13.44
C ALA A 110 -10.45 5.39 -13.37
N THR A 111 -11.59 5.90 -12.96
CA THR A 111 -11.95 7.32 -12.88
C THR A 111 -12.27 7.71 -11.44
N TRP A 112 -12.40 9.00 -11.17
CA TRP A 112 -12.82 9.46 -9.85
C TRP A 112 -14.25 9.05 -9.51
N GLU A 113 -15.12 8.92 -10.51
CA GLU A 113 -16.48 8.37 -10.35
C GLU A 113 -16.43 6.91 -9.88
N ASP A 114 -15.39 6.16 -10.24
CA ASP A 114 -15.20 4.80 -9.73
C ASP A 114 -14.79 4.78 -8.26
N VAL A 115 -13.96 5.73 -7.83
CA VAL A 115 -13.59 5.91 -6.42
C VAL A 115 -14.82 6.30 -5.61
N ASP A 116 -15.60 7.24 -6.13
CA ASP A 116 -16.85 7.71 -5.50
C ASP A 116 -17.84 6.57 -5.33
N TRP A 117 -18.02 5.77 -6.38
CA TRP A 117 -18.89 4.61 -6.35
C TRP A 117 -18.46 3.60 -5.27
N VAL A 118 -17.17 3.32 -5.13
CA VAL A 118 -16.68 2.39 -4.08
C VAL A 118 -17.03 2.93 -2.68
N ARG A 119 -16.72 4.21 -2.41
CA ARG A 119 -17.01 4.87 -1.13
C ARG A 119 -18.50 4.83 -0.79
N GLU A 120 -19.37 5.05 -1.77
CA GLU A 120 -20.82 5.06 -1.57
C GLU A 120 -21.41 3.65 -1.36
N ASN A 121 -20.66 2.61 -1.72
CA ASN A 121 -21.12 1.21 -1.70
C ASN A 121 -20.45 0.35 -0.63
N THR A 122 -19.66 0.95 0.28
CA THR A 122 -19.11 0.28 1.46
C THR A 122 -19.25 1.17 2.70
N ARG A 123 -19.36 0.54 3.87
CA ARG A 123 -19.28 1.20 5.18
C ARG A 123 -17.86 1.30 5.71
N LEU A 124 -16.92 0.61 5.07
CA LEU A 124 -15.53 0.59 5.49
C LEU A 124 -14.80 1.87 5.05
N PRO A 125 -13.84 2.36 5.85
CA PRO A 125 -12.93 3.39 5.40
C PRO A 125 -12.24 3.02 4.08
N VAL A 126 -12.17 3.96 3.15
CA VAL A 126 -11.48 3.78 1.87
C VAL A 126 -10.15 4.52 1.89
N VAL A 127 -9.07 3.78 1.60
CA VAL A 127 -7.70 4.27 1.48
C VAL A 127 -7.28 4.18 0.01
N LEU A 128 -6.84 5.29 -0.58
CA LEU A 128 -6.42 5.33 -1.98
C LEU A 128 -4.92 5.09 -2.09
N LYS A 129 -4.53 3.96 -2.72
CA LYS A 129 -3.13 3.54 -2.89
C LYS A 129 -2.63 3.84 -4.30
N GLY A 130 -1.40 4.35 -4.36
CA GLY A 130 -0.71 4.66 -5.62
C GLY A 130 -0.53 6.15 -5.86
N ILE A 131 -0.74 6.96 -4.82
CA ILE A 131 -0.71 8.42 -4.91
C ILE A 131 0.73 8.92 -4.80
N LEU A 132 1.19 9.65 -5.82
CA LEU A 132 2.52 10.25 -5.87
C LEU A 132 2.48 11.78 -6.02
N SER A 133 1.30 12.37 -6.25
CA SER A 133 1.12 13.81 -6.42
C SER A 133 0.31 14.42 -5.26
N ALA A 134 0.64 15.67 -4.92
CA ALA A 134 -0.10 16.44 -3.93
C ALA A 134 -1.52 16.79 -4.41
N ASP A 135 -1.69 17.01 -5.71
CA ASP A 135 -2.97 17.38 -6.32
C ASP A 135 -3.97 16.21 -6.26
N ASP A 136 -3.53 14.98 -6.57
CA ASP A 136 -4.38 13.79 -6.44
C ASP A 136 -4.73 13.51 -4.97
N ALA A 137 -3.79 13.71 -4.05
CA ALA A 137 -4.06 13.57 -2.62
C ALA A 137 -5.12 14.57 -2.14
N LYS A 138 -5.02 15.83 -2.57
CA LYS A 138 -6.00 16.87 -2.26
C LYS A 138 -7.38 16.53 -2.83
N MET A 139 -7.44 16.13 -4.09
CA MET A 139 -8.70 15.75 -4.75
C MET A 139 -9.33 14.52 -4.09
N ALA A 140 -8.54 13.53 -3.68
CA ALA A 140 -9.05 12.36 -2.99
C ALA A 140 -9.68 12.75 -1.64
N VAL A 141 -9.03 13.63 -0.88
CA VAL A 141 -9.54 14.15 0.40
C VAL A 141 -10.81 14.99 0.21
N GLU A 142 -10.88 15.83 -0.83
CA GLU A 142 -12.10 16.59 -1.16
C GLU A 142 -13.28 15.68 -1.50
N ARG A 143 -13.00 14.49 -2.02
CA ARG A 143 -13.99 13.42 -2.26
C ARG A 143 -14.22 12.53 -1.02
N GLY A 144 -13.63 12.83 0.12
CA GLY A 144 -13.90 12.13 1.37
C GLY A 144 -13.31 10.72 1.47
N VAL A 145 -12.19 10.43 0.79
CA VAL A 145 -11.41 9.23 1.13
C VAL A 145 -10.82 9.37 2.54
N ASN A 146 -10.68 8.26 3.26
CA ASN A 146 -10.26 8.26 4.66
C ASN A 146 -8.75 8.18 4.84
N GLY A 147 -8.02 7.74 3.80
CA GLY A 147 -6.57 7.66 3.83
C GLY A 147 -5.93 7.78 2.46
N ILE A 148 -4.71 8.28 2.45
CA ILE A 148 -3.82 8.35 1.29
C ILE A 148 -2.66 7.39 1.52
N TYR A 149 -2.42 6.51 0.58
CA TYR A 149 -1.31 5.57 0.63
C TYR A 149 -0.33 5.89 -0.49
N VAL A 150 0.76 6.56 -0.08
CA VAL A 150 1.88 6.95 -0.93
C VAL A 150 2.66 5.70 -1.34
N SER A 151 2.56 5.37 -2.63
CA SER A 151 3.13 4.15 -3.19
C SER A 151 3.45 4.36 -4.67
N ASN A 152 4.60 3.86 -5.11
CA ASN A 152 4.94 3.68 -6.52
C ASN A 152 4.89 2.19 -6.91
N HIS A 153 4.05 1.43 -6.22
CA HIS A 153 3.93 -0.02 -6.34
C HIS A 153 5.26 -0.77 -6.12
N GLY A 154 6.17 -0.19 -5.34
CA GLY A 154 7.51 -0.71 -5.13
C GLY A 154 8.38 -0.70 -6.39
N GLY A 155 8.18 0.29 -7.27
CA GLY A 155 8.93 0.49 -8.51
C GLY A 155 8.59 -0.55 -9.58
N ARG A 156 7.31 -0.90 -9.74
CA ARG A 156 6.84 -1.97 -10.65
C ARG A 156 5.96 -1.49 -11.80
N GLU A 157 5.38 -0.30 -11.67
CA GLU A 157 4.44 0.25 -12.64
C GLU A 157 5.18 1.27 -13.54
N LEU A 158 5.04 2.57 -13.29
CA LEU A 158 5.72 3.60 -14.07
C LEU A 158 7.16 3.80 -13.59
N ASP A 159 8.15 3.44 -14.42
CA ASP A 159 9.55 3.75 -14.18
C ASP A 159 9.84 5.25 -14.37
N GLY A 160 10.84 5.77 -13.64
CA GLY A 160 11.19 7.19 -13.65
C GLY A 160 10.34 8.09 -12.76
N VAL A 161 9.34 7.55 -12.05
CA VAL A 161 8.65 8.30 -10.98
C VAL A 161 9.55 8.51 -9.77
N PRO A 162 9.30 9.54 -8.93
CA PRO A 162 10.07 9.76 -7.71
C PRO A 162 10.04 8.58 -6.73
N ALA A 163 11.01 8.55 -5.82
CA ALA A 163 10.92 7.71 -4.64
C ALA A 163 9.75 8.19 -3.75
N THR A 164 9.04 7.26 -3.13
CA THR A 164 7.86 7.57 -2.30
C THR A 164 8.18 8.47 -1.11
N ILE A 165 9.36 8.31 -0.51
CA ILE A 165 9.81 9.15 0.61
C ILE A 165 10.04 10.61 0.20
N ASP A 166 10.42 10.86 -1.06
CA ASP A 166 10.71 12.21 -1.56
C ASP A 166 9.43 13.02 -1.78
N VAL A 167 8.32 12.35 -2.11
CA VAL A 167 7.01 13.00 -2.30
C VAL A 167 6.15 13.03 -1.03
N LEU A 168 6.48 12.24 -0.02
CA LEU A 168 5.66 12.06 1.19
C LEU A 168 5.31 13.39 1.87
N SER A 169 6.30 14.24 2.14
CA SER A 169 6.07 15.50 2.89
C SER A 169 5.17 16.48 2.14
N ASN A 170 5.20 16.49 0.81
CA ASN A 170 4.30 17.31 -0.01
C ASN A 170 2.86 16.80 0.07
N ILE A 171 2.69 15.47 0.03
CA ILE A 171 1.38 14.82 0.16
C ILE A 171 0.80 15.05 1.56
N VAL A 172 1.58 14.88 2.62
CA VAL A 172 1.15 15.14 4.01
C VAL A 172 0.64 16.58 4.16
N ARG A 173 1.35 17.56 3.60
CA ARG A 173 0.91 18.97 3.60
C ARG A 173 -0.38 19.19 2.80
N ALA A 174 -0.54 18.52 1.66
CA ALA A 174 -1.74 18.64 0.83
C ALA A 174 -2.97 18.00 1.47
N VAL A 175 -2.78 16.91 2.22
CA VAL A 175 -3.84 16.22 2.97
C VAL A 175 -4.31 17.05 4.18
N ASP A 176 -3.43 17.87 4.77
CA ASP A 176 -3.77 18.84 5.81
C ASP A 176 -4.55 18.23 6.99
N GLY A 177 -4.15 17.03 7.41
CA GLY A 177 -4.75 16.31 8.53
C GLY A 177 -6.19 15.80 8.31
N LYS A 178 -6.75 15.94 7.11
CA LYS A 178 -8.13 15.52 6.80
C LYS A 178 -8.28 14.02 6.53
N ALA A 179 -7.17 13.33 6.27
CA ALA A 179 -7.09 11.88 6.08
C ALA A 179 -5.78 11.35 6.67
N GLU A 180 -5.70 10.05 6.98
CA GLU A 180 -4.43 9.42 7.36
C GLU A 180 -3.52 9.30 6.14
N VAL A 181 -2.19 9.41 6.32
CA VAL A 181 -1.22 9.21 5.25
C VAL A 181 -0.34 8.02 5.58
N TYR A 182 -0.17 7.10 4.63
CA TYR A 182 0.68 5.92 4.77
C TYR A 182 1.75 5.88 3.68
N LEU A 183 2.78 5.05 3.88
CA LEU A 183 3.87 4.91 2.92
C LEU A 183 4.29 3.44 2.72
N ASP A 184 4.59 3.09 1.47
CA ASP A 184 5.48 1.95 1.13
C ASP A 184 6.55 2.36 0.11
N GLY A 185 7.24 1.39 -0.46
CA GLY A 185 8.26 1.64 -1.49
C GLY A 185 9.64 1.82 -0.86
N GLY A 186 10.36 0.71 -0.68
CA GLY A 186 11.76 0.75 -0.28
C GLY A 186 12.06 0.69 1.23
N VAL A 187 11.06 0.59 2.11
CA VAL A 187 11.28 0.43 3.56
C VAL A 187 12.01 -0.90 3.85
N ARG A 188 13.23 -0.85 4.39
CA ARG A 188 14.06 -2.05 4.67
C ARG A 188 14.67 -2.09 6.05
N THR A 189 14.77 -0.94 6.72
CA THR A 189 15.38 -0.81 8.03
C THR A 189 14.47 -0.04 8.99
N GLY A 190 14.69 -0.18 10.29
CA GLY A 190 14.01 0.61 11.31
C GLY A 190 14.21 2.12 11.16
N THR A 191 15.35 2.56 10.61
CA THR A 191 15.58 4.00 10.33
C THR A 191 14.75 4.51 9.16
N ASP A 192 14.39 3.66 8.20
CA ASP A 192 13.47 4.04 7.12
C ASP A 192 12.05 4.26 7.68
N VAL A 193 11.64 3.40 8.61
CA VAL A 193 10.37 3.56 9.34
C VAL A 193 10.38 4.90 10.10
N LEU A 194 11.44 5.17 10.88
CA LEU A 194 11.55 6.42 11.64
C LEU A 194 11.47 7.66 10.75
N LYS A 195 12.16 7.66 9.59
CA LYS A 195 12.12 8.78 8.64
C LYS A 195 10.73 8.99 8.06
N ALA A 196 10.04 7.92 7.66
CA ALA A 196 8.68 8.02 7.13
C ALA A 196 7.71 8.58 8.18
N LEU A 197 7.81 8.12 9.43
CA LEU A 197 7.00 8.63 10.54
C LEU A 197 7.30 10.11 10.82
N ALA A 198 8.58 10.50 10.84
CA ALA A 198 8.99 11.90 11.02
C ALA A 198 8.48 12.83 9.91
N LEU A 199 8.35 12.31 8.69
CA LEU A 199 7.80 13.03 7.54
C LEU A 199 6.27 13.04 7.49
N GLY A 200 5.59 12.45 8.48
CA GLY A 200 4.15 12.54 8.67
C GLY A 200 3.34 11.32 8.21
N ALA A 201 4.00 10.21 7.85
CA ALA A 201 3.28 8.95 7.67
C ALA A 201 2.77 8.43 9.03
N ARG A 202 1.53 7.92 9.06
CA ARG A 202 0.91 7.28 10.21
C ARG A 202 1.48 5.89 10.48
N CYS A 203 1.75 5.14 9.41
CA CYS A 203 2.46 3.87 9.45
C CYS A 203 3.12 3.61 8.08
N VAL A 204 3.94 2.55 8.02
CA VAL A 204 4.55 2.07 6.80
C VAL A 204 4.14 0.64 6.50
N PHE A 205 4.15 0.27 5.23
CA PHE A 205 3.89 -1.09 4.77
C PHE A 205 5.16 -1.71 4.14
N ILE A 206 5.30 -3.03 4.31
CA ILE A 206 6.37 -3.81 3.70
C ILE A 206 5.78 -4.86 2.75
N GLY A 207 6.34 -4.95 1.54
CA GLY A 207 5.99 -5.99 0.57
C GLY A 207 7.07 -7.07 0.51
N ARG A 208 8.08 -6.82 -0.33
CA ARG A 208 9.22 -7.72 -0.57
C ARG A 208 9.81 -8.36 0.72
N PRO A 209 10.17 -7.61 1.78
CA PRO A 209 10.74 -8.23 2.98
C PRO A 209 9.85 -9.31 3.61
N ALA A 210 8.54 -9.09 3.69
CA ALA A 210 7.61 -10.09 4.23
C ALA A 210 7.58 -11.35 3.35
N LEU A 211 7.53 -11.20 2.03
CA LEU A 211 7.60 -12.32 1.09
C LEU A 211 8.93 -13.09 1.20
N TRP A 212 10.05 -12.40 1.49
CA TRP A 212 11.36 -13.05 1.58
C TRP A 212 11.44 -13.88 2.87
N GLY A 213 10.89 -13.36 3.97
CA GLY A 213 10.70 -14.13 5.20
C GLY A 213 9.82 -15.36 4.96
N LEU A 214 8.69 -15.19 4.25
CA LEU A 214 7.79 -16.27 3.90
C LEU A 214 8.50 -17.39 3.11
N ALA A 215 9.30 -17.02 2.11
CA ALA A 215 10.06 -17.97 1.31
C ALA A 215 11.18 -18.68 2.11
N CYS A 216 11.75 -18.00 3.10
CA CYS A 216 12.84 -18.55 3.91
C CYS A 216 12.35 -19.56 4.94
N ASN A 217 11.26 -19.27 5.66
CA ASN A 217 10.78 -20.14 6.73
C ASN A 217 9.29 -19.94 7.06
N GLY A 218 8.43 -19.83 6.04
CA GLY A 218 6.99 -19.78 6.24
C GLY A 218 6.54 -18.61 7.15
N ALA A 219 5.55 -18.87 8.00
CA ALA A 219 5.00 -17.86 8.91
C ALA A 219 6.04 -17.34 9.91
N GLU A 220 6.91 -18.21 10.42
CA GLU A 220 8.00 -17.88 11.33
C GLU A 220 9.00 -16.93 10.67
N GLY A 221 9.30 -17.11 9.38
CA GLY A 221 10.17 -16.21 8.64
C GLY A 221 9.56 -14.81 8.45
N VAL A 222 8.26 -14.70 8.19
CA VAL A 222 7.55 -13.41 8.20
C VAL A 222 7.62 -12.76 9.58
N GLN A 223 7.39 -13.54 10.63
CA GLN A 223 7.48 -13.08 12.02
C GLN A 223 8.89 -12.55 12.33
N GLN A 224 9.94 -13.24 11.88
CA GLN A 224 11.32 -12.80 12.11
C GLN A 224 11.61 -11.45 11.44
N VAL A 225 11.17 -11.25 10.19
CA VAL A 225 11.35 -9.98 9.47
C VAL A 225 10.68 -8.82 10.22
N LEU A 226 9.44 -9.01 10.67
CA LEU A 226 8.71 -8.00 11.43
C LEU A 226 9.38 -7.70 12.79
N HIS A 227 9.95 -8.72 13.45
CA HIS A 227 10.69 -8.55 14.70
C HIS A 227 11.98 -7.73 14.48
N ILE A 228 12.73 -8.01 13.41
CA ILE A 228 13.94 -7.26 13.04
C ILE A 228 13.60 -5.78 12.85
N LEU A 229 12.60 -5.48 12.01
CA LEU A 229 12.20 -4.08 11.75
C LEU A 229 11.73 -3.37 13.01
N THR A 230 10.97 -4.05 13.87
CA THR A 230 10.51 -3.51 15.16
C THR A 230 11.68 -3.22 16.08
N HIS A 231 12.63 -4.16 16.19
CA HIS A 231 13.83 -3.99 17.00
C HIS A 231 14.69 -2.83 16.51
N GLU A 232 14.93 -2.74 15.21
CA GLU A 232 15.69 -1.64 14.61
C GLU A 232 15.00 -0.28 14.81
N LEU A 233 13.67 -0.21 14.69
CA LEU A 233 12.91 1.02 14.96
C LEU A 233 13.09 1.43 16.43
N ASN A 234 12.96 0.50 17.38
CA ASN A 234 13.17 0.77 18.80
C ASN A 234 14.58 1.31 19.07
N MET A 235 15.60 0.73 18.42
CA MET A 235 16.98 1.20 18.51
C MET A 235 17.16 2.60 17.91
N ALA A 236 16.51 2.88 16.77
CA ALA A 236 16.54 4.20 16.15
C ALA A 236 15.86 5.26 17.04
N MET A 237 14.67 4.96 17.57
CA MET A 237 13.94 5.81 18.50
C MET A 237 14.73 6.11 19.77
N ALA A 238 15.36 5.10 20.38
CA ALA A 238 16.21 5.29 21.56
C ALA A 238 17.39 6.23 21.28
N ARG A 239 18.01 6.11 20.11
CA ARG A 239 19.13 6.97 19.68
C ARG A 239 18.71 8.40 19.32
N THR A 240 17.45 8.62 18.98
CA THR A 240 16.89 9.95 18.72
C THR A 240 16.16 10.55 19.92
N GLY A 241 16.19 9.88 21.08
CA GLY A 241 15.51 10.35 22.29
C GLY A 241 13.99 10.25 22.24
N CYS A 242 13.42 9.43 21.35
CA CYS A 242 11.98 9.19 21.24
C CYS A 242 11.58 7.99 22.12
N SER A 243 10.72 8.22 23.10
CA SER A 243 10.24 7.16 24.02
C SER A 243 8.93 6.50 23.53
N LYS A 244 8.18 7.19 22.67
CA LYS A 244 6.94 6.75 22.04
C LYS A 244 6.85 7.29 20.61
N ILE A 245 6.00 6.69 19.77
CA ILE A 245 5.84 7.07 18.36
C ILE A 245 5.49 8.55 18.20
N SER A 246 4.69 9.12 19.10
CA SER A 246 4.33 10.55 19.07
C SER A 246 5.49 11.51 19.33
N ASP A 247 6.63 11.01 19.83
CA ASP A 247 7.84 11.82 20.03
C ASP A 247 8.64 11.97 18.72
N ILE A 248 8.30 11.23 17.66
CA ILE A 248 8.98 11.32 16.37
C ILE A 248 8.48 12.59 15.67
N GLN A 249 9.37 13.58 15.54
CA GLN A 249 9.04 14.90 15.00
C GLN A 249 9.75 15.17 13.67
N PRO A 250 9.21 16.06 12.81
CA PRO A 250 9.85 16.42 11.54
C PRO A 250 11.29 16.93 11.66
N SER A 251 11.65 17.53 12.80
CA SER A 251 13.01 18.01 13.08
C SER A 251 14.08 16.91 13.19
N LEU A 252 13.69 15.63 13.25
CA LEU A 252 14.61 14.50 13.29
C LEU A 252 15.27 14.21 11.93
N VAL A 253 14.75 14.80 10.86
CA VAL A 253 15.22 14.57 9.49
C VAL A 253 15.44 15.89 8.78
N VAL A 254 16.44 15.90 7.90
CA VAL A 254 16.66 16.96 6.92
C VAL A 254 16.84 16.32 5.56
N HIS A 255 16.38 17.00 4.51
CA HIS A 255 16.69 16.57 3.16
C HIS A 255 18.20 16.69 2.92
N GLN A 256 18.80 15.77 2.15
CA GLN A 256 20.25 15.74 1.91
C GLN A 256 20.80 17.07 1.37
N SER A 257 19.99 17.85 0.65
CA SER A 257 20.36 19.18 0.16
C SER A 257 20.73 20.17 1.28
N TYR A 258 20.30 19.94 2.52
CA TYR A 258 20.69 20.72 3.69
C TYR A 258 22.21 20.79 3.86
N TYR A 259 22.91 19.67 3.63
CA TYR A 259 24.36 19.60 3.75
C TYR A 259 25.11 20.10 2.50
N GLY A 260 24.40 20.33 1.39
CA GLY A 260 24.97 20.73 0.11
C GLY A 260 25.08 22.25 -0.09
N ILE A 261 24.65 23.07 0.87
CA ILE A 261 24.72 24.54 0.78
C ILE A 261 26.12 25.00 1.24
N PRO A 262 26.94 25.62 0.37
CA PRO A 262 28.19 26.23 0.81
C PRO A 262 27.90 27.30 1.86
N CYS A 263 28.69 27.31 2.94
CA CYS A 263 28.54 28.16 4.12
C CYS A 263 28.51 29.69 3.86
N SER A 264 28.73 30.14 2.61
CA SER A 264 28.83 31.55 2.24
C SER A 264 27.50 32.31 2.12
N CYS A 265 26.34 31.65 2.12
CA CYS A 265 25.05 32.34 1.95
C CYS A 265 24.27 32.65 3.25
N GLN A 266 24.77 32.28 4.44
CA GLN A 266 24.09 32.55 5.71
C GLN A 266 24.49 33.88 6.38
N SER A 267 25.33 34.71 5.76
CA SER A 267 25.69 36.04 6.27
C SER A 267 25.06 37.15 5.42
N ARG A 268 23.74 37.35 5.53
CA ARG A 268 23.04 38.62 5.19
C ARG A 268 21.52 38.53 5.45
N ALA A 269 21.15 38.44 6.71
CA ALA A 269 19.90 38.97 7.28
C ALA A 269 20.11 38.89 8.80
N GLY A 270 20.68 39.89 9.48
CA GLY A 270 20.27 41.29 9.46
C GLY A 270 19.34 41.50 10.66
N VAL A 271 19.95 41.98 11.75
CA VAL A 271 19.44 42.61 12.99
C VAL A 271 17.93 42.81 13.09
#